data_AF-A0A940RE38-F1
#
_entry.id   AF-A0A940RE38-F1
#
_cell.length_a   1.000
_cell.length_b   1.000
_cell.length_c   1.000
_cell.angle_alpha   90.00
_cell.angle_beta   90.00
_cell.angle_gamma   90.00
#
_symmetry.space_group_name_H-M   'P 1'
#
loop_
_entity.id
_entity.type
_entity.pdbx_description
1 polymer ?
#
loop_
_entity_poly.entity_id
_entity_poly.type
_entity_poly.pdbx_seq_one_letter_code
_entity_poly.pdbx_strand_id
1 'polypeptide(L)'
;MNCRVTLNENETFLELLKAFYHSKEKVHLLMDSNGIAREEGFIMNVNDSSPSSESIKMDNGLEIPVKNIIAVNGVFLPEFGEC
;
A
#
# COMPACT_ATOMS: atom_id res chain seq x y z
N MET A 1 -13.95 16.21 15.98
CA MET A 1 -12.51 15.88 15.98
C MET A 1 -12.30 14.86 14.88
N ASN A 2 -11.88 15.32 13.70
CA ASN A 2 -11.71 14.49 12.52
C ASN A 2 -10.23 14.12 12.47
N CYS A 3 -9.87 12.97 13.04
CA CYS A 3 -8.50 12.47 13.03
C CYS A 3 -8.14 12.11 11.60
N ARG A 4 -7.60 13.09 10.86
CA ARG A 4 -6.94 12.88 9.58
C ARG A 4 -5.56 12.35 9.93
N VAL A 5 -5.41 11.03 9.86
CA VAL A 5 -4.12 10.37 10.09
C VAL A 5 -3.26 10.63 8.85
N THR A 6 -2.42 11.66 8.94
CA THR A 6 -1.35 11.90 7.97
C THR A 6 -0.18 11.02 8.38
N LEU A 7 0.24 10.12 7.50
CA LEU A 7 1.48 9.36 7.66
C LEU A 7 2.63 10.36 7.92
N ASN A 8 3.46 10.11 8.94
CA ASN A 8 4.61 10.97 9.25
C ASN A 8 5.55 11.03 8.02
N GLU A 9 6.37 12.07 7.86
CA GLU A 9 7.26 12.31 6.71
C GLU A 9 8.25 11.17 6.35
N ASN A 10 8.28 10.07 7.11
CA ASN A 10 9.09 8.87 6.87
C ASN A 10 8.27 7.55 6.82
N GLU A 11 6.94 7.64 6.87
CA GLU A 11 6.05 6.47 6.86
C GLU A 11 5.72 6.07 5.42
N THR A 12 6.42 5.06 4.91
CA THR A 12 6.17 4.47 3.60
C THR A 12 4.93 3.57 3.64
N PHE A 13 4.24 3.38 2.51
CA PHE A 13 3.17 2.37 2.40
C PHE A 13 3.60 0.99 2.90
N LEU A 14 4.89 0.68 2.86
CA LEU A 14 5.45 -0.56 3.39
C LEU A 14 5.06 -0.84 4.85
N GLU A 15 5.17 0.14 5.75
CA GLU A 15 4.84 -0.03 7.18
C GLU A 15 3.36 -0.37 7.35
N LEU A 16 2.50 0.36 6.62
CA LEU A 16 1.06 0.14 6.58
C LEU A 16 0.71 -1.25 6.03
N LEU A 17 1.36 -1.67 4.95
CA LEU A 17 1.19 -2.99 4.33
C LEU A 17 1.70 -4.11 5.25
N LYS A 18 2.81 -3.91 5.97
CA LYS A 18 3.31 -4.83 7.00
C LYS A 18 2.32 -4.96 8.16
N ALA A 19 1.71 -3.86 8.59
CA ALA A 19 0.68 -3.87 9.62
C ALA A 19 -0.56 -4.67 9.20
N PHE A 20 -1.04 -4.48 7.96
CA PHE A 20 -2.15 -5.27 7.41
C PHE A 20 -1.79 -6.74 7.20
N TYR A 21 -0.57 -7.03 6.76
CA TYR A 21 -0.04 -8.40 6.68
C TYR A 21 -0.06 -9.08 8.06
N HIS A 22 0.45 -8.42 9.09
CA HIS A 22 0.48 -8.96 10.46
C HIS A 22 -0.93 -9.12 11.06
N SER A 23 -1.83 -8.19 10.74
CA SER A 23 -3.23 -8.21 11.19
C SER A 23 -4.10 -9.18 10.38
N LYS A 24 -3.58 -9.72 9.27
CA LYS A 24 -4.32 -10.55 8.28
C LYS A 24 -5.63 -9.89 7.86
N GLU A 25 -5.60 -8.58 7.67
CA GLU A 25 -6.76 -7.81 7.27
C GLU A 25 -6.84 -7.70 5.75
N LYS A 26 -8.06 -7.59 5.24
CA LYS A 26 -8.29 -7.34 3.82
C LYS A 26 -7.89 -5.91 3.49
N VAL A 27 -7.08 -5.73 2.47
CA VAL A 27 -6.63 -4.44 1.97
C VAL A 27 -7.26 -4.13 0.62
N HIS A 28 -7.58 -2.87 0.41
CA HIS A 28 -8.06 -2.31 -0.85
C HIS A 28 -6.95 -1.43 -1.43
N LEU A 29 -6.34 -1.88 -2.50
CA LEU A 29 -5.23 -1.21 -3.15
C LEU A 29 -5.71 -0.48 -4.39
N LEU A 30 -5.19 0.73 -4.55
CA LEU A 30 -5.25 1.48 -5.79
C LEU A 30 -3.83 1.52 -6.35
N MET A 31 -3.65 1.11 -7.60
CA MET A 31 -2.33 1.11 -8.23
C MET A 31 -2.40 1.62 -9.67
N ASP A 32 -1.32 2.23 -10.13
CA ASP A 32 -1.18 2.59 -11.54
C ASP A 32 -0.48 1.46 -12.30
N SER A 33 -1.19 0.89 -13.25
CA SER A 33 -0.66 -0.12 -14.17
C SER A 33 -1.16 0.20 -15.58
N ASN A 34 -0.60 1.26 -16.16
CA ASN A 34 -1.05 1.81 -17.45
C ASN A 34 -2.50 2.33 -17.40
N GLY A 35 -2.86 2.93 -16.25
CA GLY A 35 -4.22 3.29 -15.85
C GLY A 35 -4.49 2.91 -14.39
N ILE A 36 -5.54 3.48 -13.80
CA ILE A 36 -5.90 3.21 -12.40
C ILE A 36 -6.54 1.82 -12.31
N ALA A 37 -5.82 0.89 -11.70
CA ALA A 37 -6.29 -0.43 -11.32
C ALA A 37 -6.67 -0.47 -9.83
N ARG A 38 -7.70 -1.24 -9.52
CA ARG A 38 -8.15 -1.48 -8.14
C ARG A 38 -8.05 -2.96 -7.85
N GLU A 39 -7.36 -3.30 -6.79
CA GLU A 39 -7.25 -4.68 -6.33
C GLU A 39 -7.64 -4.76 -4.85
N GLU A 40 -8.27 -5.85 -4.45
CA GLU A 40 -8.63 -6.10 -3.06
C GLU A 40 -8.27 -7.53 -2.68
N GLY A 41 -7.77 -7.73 -1.47
CA GLY A 41 -7.32 -9.06 -1.04
C GLY A 41 -6.55 -9.03 0.26
N PHE A 42 -5.96 -10.16 0.60
CA PHE A 42 -5.08 -10.27 1.76
C PHE A 42 -3.63 -10.26 1.30
N ILE A 43 -2.78 -9.57 2.06
CA ILE A 43 -1.35 -9.60 1.83
C ILE A 43 -0.85 -10.95 2.36
N MET A 44 -0.26 -11.75 1.48
CA MET A 44 0.36 -13.03 1.82
C MET A 44 1.84 -12.89 2.15
N ASN A 45 2.51 -11.93 1.52
CA ASN A 45 3.92 -11.69 1.74
C ASN A 45 4.27 -10.24 1.40
N VAL A 46 5.23 -9.68 2.13
CA VAL A 46 5.82 -8.37 1.84
C VAL A 46 7.29 -8.61 1.53
N ASN A 47 7.75 -8.11 0.39
CA ASN A 47 9.14 -8.16 -0.03
C ASN A 47 9.75 -6.76 0.15
N ASP A 48 10.61 -6.61 1.15
CA ASP A 48 11.31 -5.37 1.48
C ASP A 48 12.82 -5.49 1.29
N SER A 49 13.26 -6.36 0.37
CA SER A 49 14.68 -6.67 0.18
C SER A 49 15.54 -5.44 -0.23
N SER A 50 14.94 -4.41 -0.83
CA SER A 50 15.59 -3.14 -1.19
C SER A 50 14.54 -2.07 -1.48
N PRO A 51 14.81 -0.77 -1.25
CA PRO A 51 13.83 0.30 -1.46
C PRO A 51 13.30 0.37 -2.90
N SER A 52 14.14 0.04 -3.89
CA SER A 52 13.76 0.02 -5.30
C SER A 52 12.98 -1.23 -5.72
N SER A 53 12.91 -2.24 -4.85
CA SER A 53 12.35 -3.57 -5.10
C SER A 53 11.25 -3.94 -4.12
N GLU A 54 10.70 -2.95 -3.40
CA GLU A 54 9.60 -3.17 -2.48
C GLU A 54 8.35 -3.64 -3.24
N SER A 55 7.84 -4.83 -2.91
CA SER A 55 6.63 -5.39 -3.50
C SER A 55 5.82 -6.18 -2.47
N ILE A 56 4.53 -6.33 -2.73
CA ILE A 56 3.64 -7.17 -1.92
C ILE A 56 3.05 -8.27 -2.79
N LYS A 57 2.83 -9.43 -2.19
CA LYS A 57 2.15 -10.55 -2.82
C LYS A 57 0.78 -10.71 -2.20
N MET A 58 -0.25 -10.67 -3.04
CA MET A 58 -1.65 -10.86 -2.64
C MET A 58 -2.00 -12.36 -2.57
N ASP A 59 -3.10 -12.69 -1.90
CA ASP A 59 -3.63 -14.06 -1.80
C ASP A 59 -4.01 -14.67 -3.15
N ASN A 60 -4.39 -13.83 -4.11
CA ASN A 60 -4.64 -14.25 -5.49
C ASN A 60 -3.35 -14.57 -6.28
N GLY A 61 -2.17 -14.51 -5.64
CA GLY A 61 -0.87 -14.80 -6.24
C GLY A 61 -0.26 -13.63 -7.02
N LEU A 62 -0.95 -12.50 -7.09
CA LEU A 62 -0.51 -11.29 -7.80
C LEU A 62 0.54 -10.54 -6.98
N GLU A 63 1.63 -10.14 -7.62
CA GLU A 63 2.70 -9.35 -7.01
C GLU A 63 2.62 -7.90 -7.48
N ILE A 64 2.52 -6.96 -6.53
CA ILE A 64 2.34 -5.53 -6.77
C ILE A 64 3.56 -4.79 -6.23
N PRO A 65 4.33 -4.08 -7.06
CA PRO A 65 5.41 -3.24 -6.58
C PRO A 65 4.84 -2.03 -5.82
N VAL A 66 5.38 -1.74 -4.64
CA VAL A 66 4.89 -0.67 -3.75
C VAL A 66 4.93 0.69 -4.42
N LYS A 67 5.94 0.94 -5.27
CA LYS A 67 6.05 2.15 -6.11
C LYS A 67 4.88 2.40 -7.06
N ASN A 68 4.11 1.36 -7.42
CA ASN A 68 2.93 1.50 -8.27
C ASN A 68 1.66 1.71 -7.44
N ILE A 69 1.70 1.53 -6.12
CA ILE A 69 0.56 1.70 -5.23
C ILE A 69 0.35 3.19 -5.01
N ILE A 70 -0.85 3.66 -5.34
CA ILE A 70 -1.31 5.04 -5.17
C ILE A 70 -2.03 5.19 -3.81
N ALA A 71 -2.80 4.18 -3.40
CA ALA A 71 -3.58 4.22 -2.17
C ALA A 71 -3.76 2.83 -1.56
N VAL A 72 -3.91 2.78 -0.24
CA VAL A 72 -4.22 1.56 0.52
C VAL A 72 -5.36 1.85 1.49
N ASN A 73 -6.47 1.12 1.40
CA ASN A 73 -7.67 1.30 2.23
C ASN A 73 -8.21 2.75 2.25
N GLY A 74 -8.05 3.47 1.14
CA GLY A 74 -8.44 4.89 1.03
C GLY A 74 -7.47 5.86 1.73
N VAL A 75 -6.34 5.37 2.25
CA VAL A 75 -5.20 6.17 2.70
C VAL A 75 -4.30 6.43 1.51
N PHE A 76 -4.05 7.72 1.23
CA PHE A 76 -3.18 8.19 0.16
C PHE A 76 -1.85 8.68 0.74
N LEU A 77 -0.78 8.64 -0.04
CA LEU A 77 0.49 9.24 0.38
C LEU A 77 0.33 10.74 0.65
N PRO A 78 1.04 11.29 1.63
CA PRO A 78 1.03 12.73 1.91
C PRO A 78 1.53 13.57 0.72
N GLU A 79 2.35 13.00 -0.15
CA GLU A 79 2.83 13.61 -1.41
C GLU A 79 1.72 13.81 -2.47
N PHE A 80 0.52 13.27 -2.26
CA PHE A 80 -0.70 13.61 -3.02
C PHE A 80 -1.67 14.52 -2.23
N GLY A 81 -1.25 15.01 -1.06
CA GLY A 81 -2.06 15.79 -0.13
C GLY A 81 -1.98 17.31 -0.29
N GLU A 82 -1.10 17.83 -1.15
CA GLU A 82 -0.99 19.26 -1.41
C GLU A 82 -1.85 19.67 -2.61
N CYS A 83 -3.03 20.21 -2.32
CA CYS A 83 -3.74 21.11 -3.21
C CYS A 83 -3.88 22.47 -2.53
#